data_AF-A0A6C1DPK1-F1
#
_entry.id   AF-A0A6C1DPK1-F1
#
_cell.length_a   1.000
_cell.length_b   1.000
_cell.length_c   1.000
_cell.angle_alpha   90.00
_cell.angle_beta   90.00
_cell.angle_gamma   90.00
#
_symmetry.space_group_name_H-M   'P 1'
#
loop_
_entity.id
_entity.type
_entity.pdbx_description
1 polymer ?
#
loop_
_entity_poly.entity_id
_entity_poly.type
_entity_poly.pdbx_seq_one_letter_code
_entity_poly.pdbx_strand_id
1 'polypeptide(L)'
;MNTNVPIFSSPVRDLPRSFEQKHLAVVDAFFQTYHVKPDFIARSPGRVNLIGEHIDYCDFSVLPLAIDVDMLCAVKILDEKNPSITLTNADPKFAQRKFDLPLDGSYMAIDPSVSEWSNYFKCGLHVAHSYLKKIAPERFNNTPLVGAQIFCQSDIPTGGGLSSAFTCAAALATIRANMGKNFDISKKDLTRITAVAEHYVGVNNGGMDQATSVYGEEDHALYVEFRPKLKATPFKFPQLKNHEISFVIANTLVKSNKFETAPTNYNLRVIEVTVAASALATRYSVALPSHKDNSNSERGNLRDFMDAYYARYENQAQPWNGDIGTGIERLLKMLQLVEESFSRKKSGFTVDEASTALNCSREEFTRDYLTTFPVRFQVLNYIKELNTFTPNP
;
A
#
# COMPACT_ATOMS: atom_id res chain seq x y z
N MET A 1 -13.93 -9.93 -15.63
CA MET A 1 -13.79 -9.13 -14.40
C MET A 1 -14.27 -7.72 -14.67
N ASN A 2 -14.99 -7.13 -13.71
CA ASN A 2 -15.43 -5.76 -13.81
C ASN A 2 -14.21 -4.83 -13.71
N THR A 3 -13.96 -3.99 -14.72
CA THR A 3 -12.73 -3.18 -14.82
C THR A 3 -12.76 -1.94 -13.93
N ASN A 4 -13.96 -1.48 -13.60
CA ASN A 4 -14.20 -0.26 -12.82
C ASN A 4 -14.67 -0.61 -11.40
N VAL A 5 -14.54 0.36 -10.50
CA VAL A 5 -15.07 0.28 -9.13
C VAL A 5 -16.59 0.14 -9.21
N PRO A 6 -17.21 -0.87 -8.56
CA PRO A 6 -18.65 -1.08 -8.65
C PRO A 6 -19.43 0.03 -7.94
N ILE A 7 -20.58 0.41 -8.51
CA ILE A 7 -21.49 1.41 -7.95
C ILE A 7 -22.81 0.71 -7.61
N PHE A 8 -23.29 0.93 -6.39
CA PHE A 8 -24.54 0.36 -5.91
C PHE A 8 -25.56 1.47 -5.60
N SER A 9 -26.84 1.13 -5.66
CA SER A 9 -27.94 1.98 -5.19
C SER A 9 -28.97 1.09 -4.48
N SER A 10 -29.58 1.60 -3.43
CA SER A 10 -30.57 0.84 -2.65
C SER A 10 -31.88 0.65 -3.44
N PRO A 11 -32.59 -0.48 -3.27
CA PRO A 11 -32.21 -1.65 -2.46
C PRO A 11 -31.12 -2.48 -3.15
N VAL A 12 -30.06 -2.82 -2.41
CA VAL A 12 -28.97 -3.62 -2.95
C VAL A 12 -29.33 -5.10 -2.85
N ARG A 13 -30.10 -5.61 -3.82
CA ARG A 13 -30.66 -6.97 -3.78
C ARG A 13 -29.61 -8.08 -3.81
N ASP A 14 -28.41 -7.77 -4.32
CA ASP A 14 -27.35 -8.74 -4.57
C ASP A 14 -26.17 -8.62 -3.57
N LEU A 15 -26.34 -7.91 -2.45
CA LEU A 15 -25.31 -7.77 -1.41
C LEU A 15 -25.77 -8.37 -0.07
N PRO A 16 -24.82 -8.90 0.75
CA PRO A 16 -25.09 -9.31 2.12
C PRO A 16 -25.79 -8.24 2.97
N ARG A 17 -26.73 -8.68 3.83
CA ARG A 17 -27.49 -7.80 4.75
C ARG A 17 -26.61 -6.97 5.67
N SER A 18 -25.42 -7.46 6.03
CA SER A 18 -24.44 -6.74 6.86
C SER A 18 -24.01 -5.41 6.22
N PHE A 19 -23.87 -5.36 4.89
CA PHE A 19 -23.52 -4.12 4.20
C PHE A 19 -24.64 -3.08 4.25
N GLU A 20 -25.90 -3.50 4.10
CA GLU A 20 -27.05 -2.59 4.21
C GLU A 20 -27.17 -2.02 5.64
N GLN A 21 -26.96 -2.85 6.66
CA GLN A 21 -26.99 -2.41 8.06
C GLN A 21 -25.90 -1.37 8.35
N LYS A 22 -24.64 -1.64 7.96
CA LYS A 22 -23.52 -0.70 8.13
C LYS A 22 -23.73 0.59 7.34
N HIS A 23 -24.27 0.50 6.12
CA HIS A 23 -24.63 1.64 5.29
C HIS A 23 -25.65 2.55 6.00
N LEU A 24 -26.77 2.02 6.47
CA LEU A 24 -27.78 2.83 7.17
C LEU A 24 -27.21 3.48 8.44
N ALA A 25 -26.44 2.72 9.23
CA ALA A 25 -25.82 3.23 10.45
C ALA A 25 -24.86 4.41 10.19
N VAL A 26 -24.00 4.33 9.16
CA VAL A 26 -23.07 5.44 8.85
C VAL A 26 -23.80 6.65 8.25
N VAL A 27 -24.91 6.46 7.53
CA VAL A 27 -25.77 7.56 7.05
C VAL A 27 -26.41 8.30 8.23
N ASP A 28 -26.92 7.56 9.21
CA ASP A 28 -27.50 8.17 10.41
C ASP A 28 -26.44 8.91 11.23
N ALA A 29 -25.26 8.32 11.45
CA ALA A 29 -24.16 8.97 12.16
C ALA A 29 -23.68 10.25 11.45
N PHE A 30 -23.59 10.21 10.11
CA PHE A 30 -23.31 11.38 9.29
C PHE A 30 -24.39 12.46 9.49
N PHE A 31 -25.67 12.08 9.43
CA PHE A 31 -26.79 13.00 9.63
C PHE A 31 -26.81 13.62 11.03
N GLN A 32 -26.50 12.86 12.08
CA GLN A 32 -26.39 13.39 13.44
C GLN A 32 -25.23 14.39 13.58
N THR A 33 -24.14 14.17 12.84
CA THR A 33 -22.94 15.04 12.88
C THR A 33 -23.12 16.33 12.09
N TYR A 34 -23.74 16.26 10.91
CA TYR A 34 -23.76 17.36 9.94
C TYR A 34 -25.17 17.89 9.62
N HIS A 35 -26.22 17.27 10.18
CA HIS A 35 -27.62 17.66 10.02
C HIS A 35 -28.13 17.65 8.56
N VAL A 36 -27.46 16.89 7.70
CA VAL A 36 -27.79 16.69 6.29
C VAL A 36 -27.47 15.26 5.88
N LYS A 37 -28.15 14.72 4.87
CA LYS A 37 -27.85 13.39 4.33
C LYS A 37 -26.58 13.45 3.45
N PRO A 38 -25.70 12.43 3.49
CA PRO A 38 -24.57 12.34 2.58
C PRO A 38 -25.04 12.11 1.13
N ASP A 39 -24.25 12.55 0.15
CA ASP A 39 -24.51 12.33 -1.27
C ASP A 39 -24.08 10.93 -1.73
N PHE A 40 -23.01 10.39 -1.15
CA PHE A 40 -22.51 9.05 -1.42
C PHE A 40 -21.63 8.52 -0.27
N ILE A 41 -21.26 7.25 -0.34
CA ILE A 41 -20.30 6.61 0.56
C ILE A 41 -19.22 5.93 -0.26
N ALA A 42 -17.96 6.20 0.04
CA ALA A 42 -16.84 5.41 -0.45
C ALA A 42 -16.52 4.32 0.57
N ARG A 43 -16.50 3.06 0.14
CA ARG A 43 -16.19 1.89 0.96
C ARG A 43 -14.91 1.24 0.46
N SER A 44 -14.00 0.88 1.37
CA SER A 44 -12.81 0.08 1.07
C SER A 44 -12.58 -0.95 2.17
N PRO A 45 -12.50 -2.26 1.88
CA PRO A 45 -12.35 -3.29 2.89
C PRO A 45 -10.93 -3.36 3.46
N GLY A 46 -10.84 -3.87 4.70
CA GLY A 46 -9.59 -4.36 5.25
C GLY A 46 -9.14 -5.66 4.58
N ARG A 47 -8.01 -6.19 5.01
CA ARG A 47 -7.42 -7.39 4.42
C ARG A 47 -6.64 -8.24 5.42
N VAL A 48 -6.50 -9.51 5.08
CA VAL A 48 -5.49 -10.41 5.68
C VAL A 48 -4.62 -10.99 4.56
N ASN A 49 -3.36 -11.26 4.85
CA ASN A 49 -2.47 -11.95 3.95
C ASN A 49 -2.35 -13.41 4.40
N LEU A 50 -2.54 -14.37 3.49
CA LEU A 50 -2.40 -15.78 3.84
C LEU A 50 -0.92 -16.17 3.94
N ILE A 51 -0.11 -15.67 3.00
CA ILE A 51 1.33 -15.92 2.94
C ILE A 51 2.02 -14.88 2.05
N GLY A 52 3.30 -14.60 2.35
CA GLY A 52 4.11 -13.62 1.62
C GLY A 52 4.14 -12.26 2.32
N GLU A 53 4.49 -12.23 3.61
CA GLU A 53 4.70 -10.97 4.34
C GLU A 53 6.05 -10.34 3.97
N HIS A 54 6.11 -9.01 3.95
CA HIS A 54 7.37 -8.27 3.77
C HIS A 54 8.13 -8.52 2.45
N ILE A 55 7.45 -9.02 1.42
CA ILE A 55 8.03 -9.27 0.08
C ILE A 55 7.40 -8.43 -1.03
N ASP A 56 6.31 -7.70 -0.76
CA ASP A 56 5.58 -6.91 -1.76
C ASP A 56 6.38 -5.68 -2.22
N TYR A 57 7.08 -4.99 -1.31
CA TYR A 57 8.03 -3.93 -1.65
C TYR A 57 9.32 -4.44 -2.32
N CYS A 58 9.52 -5.76 -2.36
CA CYS A 58 10.58 -6.42 -3.13
C CYS A 58 10.07 -6.93 -4.50
N ASP A 59 8.87 -6.52 -4.93
CA ASP A 59 8.22 -6.90 -6.18
C ASP A 59 7.86 -8.40 -6.32
N PHE A 60 7.91 -9.19 -5.25
CA PHE A 60 7.43 -10.58 -5.28
C PHE A 60 5.92 -10.67 -5.02
N SER A 61 5.29 -11.67 -5.63
CA SER A 61 3.85 -11.88 -5.54
C SER A 61 3.43 -12.35 -4.14
N VAL A 62 2.20 -12.04 -3.76
CA VAL A 62 1.62 -12.32 -2.43
C VAL A 62 0.22 -12.93 -2.55
N LEU A 63 -0.29 -13.53 -1.45
CA LEU A 63 -1.56 -14.26 -1.45
C LEU A 63 -2.60 -13.72 -0.42
N PRO A 64 -3.13 -12.51 -0.59
CA PRO A 64 -4.06 -11.90 0.34
C PRO A 64 -5.53 -12.14 0.00
N LEU A 65 -6.41 -11.71 0.90
CA LEU A 65 -7.85 -11.61 0.66
C LEU A 65 -8.45 -10.41 1.40
N ALA A 66 -9.47 -9.80 0.80
CA ALA A 66 -10.27 -8.76 1.45
C ALA A 66 -11.24 -9.40 2.44
N ILE A 67 -11.44 -8.76 3.60
CA ILE A 67 -12.32 -9.26 4.67
C ILE A 67 -13.57 -8.38 4.81
N ASP A 68 -14.49 -8.79 5.67
CA ASP A 68 -15.82 -8.20 5.85
C ASP A 68 -15.86 -6.91 6.69
N VAL A 69 -14.74 -6.56 7.34
CA VAL A 69 -14.50 -5.26 7.97
C VAL A 69 -13.98 -4.23 6.95
N ASP A 70 -14.36 -2.97 7.11
CA ASP A 70 -14.10 -1.93 6.11
C ASP A 70 -13.98 -0.51 6.69
N MET A 71 -13.41 0.39 5.89
CA MET A 71 -13.49 1.84 6.07
C MET A 71 -14.64 2.38 5.21
N LEU A 72 -15.55 3.13 5.85
CA LEU A 72 -16.65 3.84 5.24
C LEU A 72 -16.42 5.34 5.37
N CYS A 73 -16.37 6.04 4.24
CA CYS A 73 -16.34 7.50 4.17
C CYS A 73 -17.65 8.00 3.57
N ALA A 74 -18.59 8.44 4.41
CA ALA A 74 -19.82 9.09 3.98
C ALA A 74 -19.55 10.57 3.68
N VAL A 75 -19.96 11.04 2.50
CA VAL A 75 -19.54 12.34 1.96
C VAL A 75 -20.74 13.17 1.52
N LYS A 76 -20.80 14.41 1.99
CA LYS A 76 -21.61 15.48 1.39
C LYS A 76 -20.69 16.42 0.61
N ILE A 77 -20.96 16.61 -0.67
CA ILE A 77 -20.26 17.58 -1.51
C ILE A 77 -20.78 18.97 -1.19
N LEU A 78 -19.88 19.93 -1.02
CA LEU A 78 -20.20 21.31 -0.72
C LEU A 78 -19.82 22.22 -1.89
N ASP A 79 -20.77 23.08 -2.27
CA ASP A 79 -20.54 24.17 -3.21
C ASP A 79 -20.32 25.46 -2.41
N GLU A 80 -19.06 25.72 -2.06
CA GLU A 80 -18.66 26.82 -1.18
C GLU A 80 -17.72 27.78 -1.92
N LYS A 81 -17.85 29.09 -1.66
CA LYS A 81 -16.90 30.10 -2.17
C LYS A 81 -15.46 29.87 -1.68
N ASN A 82 -15.31 29.32 -0.48
CA ASN A 82 -14.04 28.92 0.11
C ASN A 82 -14.11 27.42 0.41
N PRO A 83 -13.68 26.55 -0.54
CA PRO A 83 -13.83 25.10 -0.38
C PRO A 83 -13.05 24.59 0.82
N SER A 84 -13.73 23.87 1.72
CA SER A 84 -13.12 23.26 2.90
C SER A 84 -13.49 21.78 3.04
N ILE A 85 -12.62 20.99 3.68
CA ILE A 85 -12.92 19.61 4.04
C ILE A 85 -13.00 19.51 5.56
N THR A 86 -14.12 18.97 6.05
CA THR A 86 -14.31 18.63 7.46
C THR A 86 -14.36 17.10 7.60
N LEU A 87 -13.42 16.53 8.35
CA LEU A 87 -13.30 15.11 8.65
C LEU A 87 -13.72 14.84 10.10
N THR A 88 -14.76 14.04 10.29
CA THR A 88 -15.16 13.52 11.61
C THR A 88 -15.00 12.01 11.63
N ASN A 89 -14.52 11.46 12.75
CA ASN A 89 -14.39 10.02 12.93
C ASN A 89 -15.47 9.50 13.91
N ALA A 90 -15.97 8.30 13.68
CA ALA A 90 -16.88 7.62 14.60
C ALA A 90 -16.23 7.32 15.96
N ASP A 91 -14.92 7.05 15.99
CA ASP A 91 -14.17 6.87 17.23
C ASP A 91 -13.69 8.23 17.75
N PRO A 92 -14.17 8.71 18.91
CA PRO A 92 -13.87 10.05 19.42
C PRO A 92 -12.39 10.25 19.79
N LYS A 93 -11.59 9.18 19.89
CA LYS A 93 -10.13 9.33 20.08
C LYS A 93 -9.46 10.01 18.88
N PHE A 94 -10.08 9.93 17.70
CA PHE A 94 -9.64 10.61 16.49
C PHE A 94 -10.42 11.91 16.34
N ALA A 95 -9.90 12.96 16.97
CA ALA A 95 -10.54 14.27 16.98
C ALA A 95 -10.79 14.82 15.58
N GLN A 96 -11.90 15.56 15.44
CA GLN A 96 -12.31 16.19 14.18
C GLN A 96 -11.19 17.08 13.61
N ARG A 97 -11.12 17.14 12.27
CA ARG A 97 -10.21 17.99 11.52
C ARG A 97 -10.99 18.81 10.50
N LYS A 98 -10.58 20.07 10.32
CA LYS A 98 -11.06 20.92 9.23
C LYS A 98 -9.88 21.64 8.61
N PHE A 99 -9.83 21.68 7.29
CA PHE A 99 -8.82 22.43 6.54
C PHE A 99 -9.40 22.96 5.24
N ASP A 100 -8.95 24.16 4.86
CA ASP A 100 -9.36 24.81 3.61
C ASP A 100 -8.48 24.32 2.45
N LEU A 101 -9.08 24.20 1.27
CA LEU A 101 -8.38 23.78 0.06
C LEU A 101 -7.70 25.00 -0.59
N PRO A 102 -6.44 24.87 -1.08
CA PRO A 102 -5.75 25.97 -1.74
C PRO A 102 -6.51 26.50 -2.96
N LEU A 103 -6.85 27.79 -2.93
CA LEU A 103 -7.66 28.44 -3.98
C LEU A 103 -6.97 28.51 -5.34
N ASP A 104 -5.65 28.36 -5.38
CA ASP A 104 -4.86 28.28 -6.61
C ASP A 104 -4.81 26.85 -7.19
N GLY A 105 -5.47 25.87 -6.54
CA GLY A 105 -5.40 24.47 -6.93
C GLY A 105 -4.06 23.81 -6.59
N SER A 106 -3.18 24.44 -5.81
CA SER A 106 -1.95 23.80 -5.35
C SER A 106 -2.22 22.60 -4.44
N TYR A 107 -1.22 21.75 -4.26
CA TYR A 107 -1.34 20.60 -3.35
C TYR A 107 -1.25 21.07 -1.89
N MET A 108 -2.09 20.50 -1.03
CA MET A 108 -1.95 20.69 0.41
C MET A 108 -0.67 20.03 0.91
N ALA A 109 0.02 20.70 1.83
CA ALA A 109 1.13 20.12 2.56
C ALA A 109 0.64 18.98 3.47
N ILE A 110 1.45 17.93 3.54
CA ILE A 110 1.31 16.82 4.49
C ILE A 110 2.53 16.89 5.38
N ASP A 111 2.35 16.87 6.70
CA ASP A 111 3.45 16.80 7.65
C ASP A 111 3.74 15.32 7.96
N PRO A 112 4.83 14.75 7.42
CA PRO A 112 5.19 13.35 7.64
C PRO A 112 5.95 13.15 8.96
N SER A 113 6.11 14.18 9.80
CA SER A 113 6.81 14.08 11.08
C SER A 113 5.88 13.70 12.26
N VAL A 114 4.57 13.72 12.03
CA VAL A 114 3.55 13.47 13.06
C VAL A 114 2.61 12.31 12.72
N SER A 115 2.31 11.50 13.73
CA SER A 115 1.31 10.44 13.68
C SER A 115 -0.09 11.05 13.82
N GLU A 116 -0.75 11.32 12.69
CA GLU A 116 -2.04 12.00 12.65
C GLU A 116 -2.99 11.25 11.71
N TRP A 117 -4.16 10.84 12.21
CA TRP A 117 -5.09 9.98 11.48
C TRP A 117 -5.57 10.60 10.16
N SER A 118 -5.73 11.93 10.12
CA SER A 118 -6.15 12.63 8.91
C SER A 118 -5.07 12.65 7.81
N ASN A 119 -3.81 12.33 8.11
CA ASN A 119 -2.77 12.25 7.08
C ASN A 119 -3.05 11.14 6.06
N TYR A 120 -3.67 10.02 6.46
CA TYR A 120 -4.10 8.97 5.53
C TYR A 120 -5.18 9.48 4.55
N PHE A 121 -6.12 10.30 5.04
CA PHE A 121 -7.08 10.96 4.14
C PHE A 121 -6.38 11.93 3.20
N LYS A 122 -5.49 12.78 3.73
CA LYS A 122 -4.77 13.79 2.95
C LYS A 122 -3.90 13.17 1.85
N CYS A 123 -3.23 12.04 2.10
CA CYS A 123 -2.43 11.39 1.07
C CYS A 123 -3.28 10.70 -0.01
N GLY A 124 -4.41 10.08 0.36
CA GLY A 124 -5.40 9.60 -0.60
C GLY A 124 -5.97 10.73 -1.48
N LEU A 125 -6.29 11.87 -0.86
CA LEU A 125 -6.68 13.08 -1.58
C LEU A 125 -5.57 13.60 -2.49
N HIS A 126 -4.31 13.61 -2.03
CA HIS A 126 -3.17 14.09 -2.80
C HIS A 126 -2.97 13.29 -4.09
N VAL A 127 -2.97 11.95 -4.01
CA VAL A 127 -2.78 11.10 -5.20
C VAL A 127 -3.97 11.17 -6.15
N ALA A 128 -5.20 11.32 -5.62
CA ALA A 128 -6.39 11.59 -6.42
C ALA A 128 -6.32 12.96 -7.11
N HIS A 129 -5.88 14.01 -6.41
CA HIS A 129 -5.71 15.34 -6.98
C HIS A 129 -4.68 15.32 -8.13
N SER A 130 -3.53 14.67 -7.92
CA SER A 130 -2.51 14.49 -8.96
C SER A 130 -3.05 13.73 -10.17
N TYR A 131 -3.86 12.69 -9.95
CA TYR A 131 -4.56 11.98 -11.02
C TYR A 131 -5.52 12.88 -11.79
N LEU A 132 -6.35 13.66 -11.08
CA LEU A 132 -7.32 14.59 -11.67
C LEU A 132 -6.63 15.66 -12.54
N LYS A 133 -5.51 16.24 -12.09
CA LYS A 133 -4.70 17.18 -12.88
C LYS A 133 -4.16 16.54 -14.17
N LYS A 134 -3.82 15.25 -14.15
CA LYS A 134 -3.35 14.53 -15.34
C LYS A 134 -4.46 14.27 -16.36
N ILE A 135 -5.66 13.91 -15.90
CA ILE A 135 -6.76 13.53 -16.81
C ILE A 135 -7.61 14.71 -17.28
N ALA A 136 -7.62 15.82 -16.54
CA ALA A 136 -8.39 17.02 -16.86
C ALA A 136 -7.64 18.31 -16.41
N PRO A 137 -6.47 18.60 -17.02
CA PRO A 137 -5.59 19.70 -16.60
C PRO A 137 -6.28 21.06 -16.61
N GLU A 138 -7.07 21.34 -17.64
CA GLU A 138 -7.80 22.61 -17.79
C GLU A 138 -8.79 22.88 -16.65
N ARG A 139 -9.26 21.83 -15.97
CA ARG A 139 -10.22 21.93 -14.87
C ARG A 139 -9.58 21.98 -13.50
N PHE A 140 -8.42 21.35 -13.31
CA PHE A 140 -7.84 21.13 -11.98
C PHE A 140 -6.46 21.75 -11.77
N ASN A 141 -5.79 22.30 -12.80
CA ASN A 141 -4.45 22.85 -12.61
C ASN A 141 -4.42 24.09 -11.72
N ASN A 142 -5.35 25.02 -11.92
CA ASN A 142 -5.37 26.35 -11.31
C ASN A 142 -6.69 26.64 -10.57
N THR A 143 -7.36 25.60 -10.07
CA THR A 143 -8.68 25.71 -9.42
C THR A 143 -8.75 24.68 -8.29
N PRO A 144 -9.32 25.02 -7.12
CA PRO A 144 -9.42 24.09 -6.01
C PRO A 144 -10.34 22.91 -6.34
N LEU A 145 -10.14 21.81 -5.63
CA LEU A 145 -11.13 20.74 -5.57
C LEU A 145 -12.40 21.23 -4.82
N VAL A 146 -13.50 20.48 -4.95
CA VAL A 146 -14.74 20.78 -4.21
C VAL A 146 -14.56 20.56 -2.70
N GLY A 147 -15.29 21.34 -1.90
CA GLY A 147 -15.38 21.17 -0.45
C GLY A 147 -16.22 19.94 -0.07
N ALA A 148 -16.07 19.46 1.16
CA ALA A 148 -16.81 18.30 1.64
C ALA A 148 -16.97 18.25 3.18
N GLN A 149 -18.13 17.76 3.63
CA GLN A 149 -18.28 17.17 4.95
C GLN A 149 -18.14 15.66 4.83
N ILE A 150 -17.30 15.05 5.67
CA ILE A 150 -16.95 13.64 5.57
C ILE A 150 -16.98 12.99 6.95
N PHE A 151 -17.76 11.94 7.08
CA PHE A 151 -17.78 11.08 8.27
C PHE A 151 -17.08 9.75 7.97
N CYS A 152 -16.05 9.43 8.75
CA CYS A 152 -15.25 8.22 8.62
C CYS A 152 -15.62 7.23 9.74
N GLN A 153 -15.97 6.01 9.36
CA GLN A 153 -16.25 4.92 10.29
C GLN A 153 -15.51 3.66 9.83
N SER A 154 -14.83 2.98 10.76
CA SER A 154 -14.14 1.74 10.46
C SER A 154 -14.25 0.75 11.61
N ASP A 155 -14.46 -0.51 11.26
CA ASP A 155 -14.38 -1.67 12.14
C ASP A 155 -13.15 -2.54 11.85
N ILE A 156 -12.26 -2.11 10.95
CA ILE A 156 -10.99 -2.79 10.68
C ILE A 156 -10.08 -2.71 11.93
N PRO A 157 -9.62 -3.85 12.47
CA PRO A 157 -8.67 -3.85 13.57
C PRO A 157 -7.29 -3.34 13.12
N THR A 158 -6.50 -2.79 14.05
CA THR A 158 -5.08 -2.52 13.80
C THR A 158 -4.38 -3.77 13.24
N GLY A 159 -3.60 -3.62 12.18
CA GLY A 159 -2.93 -4.72 11.48
C GLY A 159 -3.73 -5.26 10.29
N GLY A 160 -5.05 -5.06 10.25
CA GLY A 160 -5.93 -5.50 9.15
C GLY A 160 -5.92 -4.62 7.89
N GLY A 161 -4.85 -3.85 7.65
CA GLY A 161 -4.73 -2.97 6.47
C GLY A 161 -5.58 -1.69 6.53
N LEU A 162 -5.93 -1.21 7.73
CA LEU A 162 -6.75 0.00 7.92
C LEU A 162 -6.19 1.24 7.22
N SER A 163 -4.87 1.47 7.28
CA SER A 163 -4.26 2.66 6.66
C SER A 163 -4.53 2.70 5.16
N SER A 164 -4.26 1.60 4.45
CA SER A 164 -4.44 1.49 3.00
C SER A 164 -5.91 1.47 2.60
N ALA A 165 -6.79 0.81 3.36
CA ALA A 165 -8.24 0.91 3.13
C ALA A 165 -8.72 2.36 3.22
N PHE A 166 -8.18 3.13 4.18
CA PHE A 166 -8.54 4.53 4.32
C PHE A 166 -7.98 5.41 3.19
N THR A 167 -6.74 5.19 2.75
CA THR A 167 -6.18 5.94 1.60
C THR A 167 -6.95 5.63 0.30
N CYS A 168 -7.33 4.37 0.06
CA CYS A 168 -8.16 3.98 -1.07
C CYS A 168 -9.56 4.61 -1.02
N ALA A 169 -10.24 4.58 0.13
CA ALA A 169 -11.54 5.23 0.32
C ALA A 169 -11.46 6.75 0.11
N ALA A 170 -10.41 7.40 0.63
CA ALA A 170 -10.19 8.83 0.48
C ALA A 170 -9.95 9.22 -0.99
N ALA A 171 -9.07 8.50 -1.69
CA ALA A 171 -8.81 8.73 -3.11
C ALA A 171 -10.08 8.52 -3.97
N LEU A 172 -10.82 7.44 -3.70
CA LEU A 172 -12.09 7.14 -4.36
C LEU A 172 -13.11 8.26 -4.12
N ALA A 173 -13.26 8.71 -2.88
CA ALA A 173 -14.15 9.80 -2.51
C ALA A 173 -13.78 11.11 -3.21
N THR A 174 -12.49 11.46 -3.26
CA THR A 174 -12.00 12.66 -3.95
C THR A 174 -12.32 12.60 -5.45
N ILE A 175 -12.03 11.49 -6.13
CA ILE A 175 -12.33 11.36 -7.56
C ILE A 175 -13.83 11.46 -7.80
N ARG A 176 -14.65 10.75 -7.01
CA ARG A 176 -16.11 10.73 -7.17
C ARG A 176 -16.76 12.09 -6.91
N ALA A 177 -16.30 12.83 -5.90
CA ALA A 177 -16.81 14.15 -5.58
C ALA A 177 -16.51 15.18 -6.69
N ASN A 178 -15.34 15.07 -7.33
CA ASN A 178 -14.90 16.03 -8.35
C ASN A 178 -15.33 15.65 -9.78
N MET A 179 -15.43 14.36 -10.12
CA MET A 179 -15.77 13.92 -11.48
C MET A 179 -17.27 13.66 -11.68
N GLY A 180 -18.05 13.56 -10.60
CA GLY A 180 -19.50 13.36 -10.68
C GLY A 180 -19.92 11.89 -10.76
N LYS A 181 -21.24 11.66 -10.87
CA LYS A 181 -21.86 10.32 -10.70
C LYS A 181 -21.56 9.33 -11.82
N ASN A 182 -21.36 9.83 -13.02
CA ASN A 182 -21.26 8.99 -14.23
C ASN A 182 -19.82 8.77 -14.67
N PHE A 183 -18.83 9.19 -13.87
CA PHE A 183 -17.42 8.95 -14.18
C PHE A 183 -17.01 7.58 -13.66
N ASP A 184 -16.60 6.72 -14.57
CA ASP A 184 -16.09 5.39 -14.26
C ASP A 184 -14.67 5.47 -13.71
N ILE A 185 -14.48 4.91 -12.50
CA ILE A 185 -13.18 4.89 -11.83
C ILE A 185 -12.57 3.50 -12.03
N SER A 186 -11.47 3.44 -12.78
CA SER A 186 -10.76 2.19 -13.06
C SER A 186 -10.10 1.61 -11.80
N LYS A 187 -10.31 0.32 -11.52
CA LYS A 187 -9.62 -0.40 -10.41
C LYS A 187 -8.10 -0.33 -10.56
N LYS A 188 -7.62 -0.43 -11.80
CA LYS A 188 -6.19 -0.38 -12.13
C LYS A 188 -5.60 0.98 -11.79
N ASP A 189 -6.28 2.06 -12.15
CA ASP A 189 -5.78 3.41 -11.86
C ASP A 189 -5.86 3.73 -10.37
N LEU A 190 -6.97 3.37 -9.70
CA LEU A 190 -7.11 3.57 -8.26
C LEU A 190 -5.96 2.88 -7.51
N THR A 191 -5.70 1.61 -7.81
CA THR A 191 -4.60 0.88 -7.16
C THR A 191 -3.24 1.50 -7.46
N ARG A 192 -2.99 1.88 -8.72
CA ARG A 192 -1.73 2.47 -9.15
C ARG A 192 -1.43 3.78 -8.41
N ILE A 193 -2.41 4.67 -8.29
CA ILE A 193 -2.17 5.97 -7.64
C ILE A 193 -2.04 5.84 -6.13
N THR A 194 -2.72 4.86 -5.50
CA THR A 194 -2.64 4.66 -4.04
C THR A 194 -1.43 3.85 -3.59
N ALA A 195 -0.74 3.15 -4.49
CA ALA A 195 0.43 2.32 -4.17
C ALA A 195 1.55 3.10 -3.44
N VAL A 196 1.70 4.40 -3.71
CA VAL A 196 2.71 5.28 -3.10
C VAL A 196 2.10 6.27 -2.11
N ALA A 197 0.81 6.17 -1.80
CA ALA A 197 0.12 7.20 -1.01
C ALA A 197 0.66 7.29 0.43
N GLU A 198 0.97 6.16 1.07
CA GLU A 198 1.47 6.18 2.46
C GLU A 198 2.93 6.64 2.57
N HIS A 199 3.66 6.71 1.46
CA HIS A 199 5.02 7.28 1.43
C HIS A 199 5.00 8.75 1.86
N TYR A 200 3.95 9.48 1.48
CA TYR A 200 3.74 10.89 1.88
C TYR A 200 3.48 11.07 3.38
N VAL A 201 3.17 9.99 4.12
CA VAL A 201 2.96 10.04 5.57
C VAL A 201 4.12 9.40 6.34
N GLY A 202 5.24 9.10 5.68
CA GLY A 202 6.46 8.60 6.32
C GLY A 202 6.56 7.08 6.46
N VAL A 203 5.70 6.31 5.79
CA VAL A 203 5.72 4.84 5.81
C VAL A 203 5.98 4.30 4.40
N ASN A 204 7.13 3.67 4.16
CA ASN A 204 7.58 3.22 2.83
C ASN A 204 7.02 1.83 2.48
N ASN A 205 5.70 1.68 2.36
CA ASN A 205 5.05 0.38 2.13
C ASN A 205 4.98 -0.05 0.66
N GLY A 206 4.73 -1.35 0.45
CA GLY A 206 4.44 -1.90 -0.87
C GLY A 206 2.97 -1.68 -1.29
N GLY A 207 2.56 -2.39 -2.35
CA GLY A 207 1.25 -2.23 -2.99
C GLY A 207 0.21 -3.29 -2.65
N MET A 208 0.52 -4.26 -1.77
CA MET A 208 -0.36 -5.39 -1.47
C MET A 208 -1.72 -4.93 -0.94
N ASP A 209 -1.71 -4.05 0.05
CA ASP A 209 -2.89 -3.69 0.83
C ASP A 209 -3.93 -2.96 -0.03
N GLN A 210 -3.45 -2.00 -0.84
CA GLN A 210 -4.24 -1.23 -1.78
C GLN A 210 -4.81 -2.14 -2.87
N ALA A 211 -3.98 -3.02 -3.44
CA ALA A 211 -4.43 -3.96 -4.46
C ALA A 211 -5.52 -4.90 -3.92
N THR A 212 -5.35 -5.41 -2.70
CA THR A 212 -6.32 -6.29 -2.07
C THR A 212 -7.64 -5.57 -1.81
N SER A 213 -7.58 -4.34 -1.29
CA SER A 213 -8.78 -3.55 -0.98
C SER A 213 -9.59 -3.21 -2.25
N VAL A 214 -8.91 -2.97 -3.37
CA VAL A 214 -9.56 -2.60 -4.64
C VAL A 214 -10.05 -3.81 -5.46
N TYR A 215 -9.30 -4.92 -5.43
CA TYR A 215 -9.58 -6.12 -6.24
C TYR A 215 -10.31 -7.23 -5.49
N GLY A 216 -10.56 -7.10 -4.19
CA GLY A 216 -11.33 -8.08 -3.42
C GLY A 216 -12.69 -8.38 -4.04
N GLU A 217 -13.03 -9.67 -4.12
CA GLU A 217 -14.30 -10.18 -4.60
C GLU A 217 -14.84 -11.21 -3.59
N GLU A 218 -16.17 -11.27 -3.44
CA GLU A 218 -16.82 -12.19 -2.50
C GLU A 218 -16.40 -13.65 -2.79
N ASP A 219 -16.11 -14.41 -1.75
CA ASP A 219 -15.62 -15.80 -1.80
C ASP A 219 -14.30 -16.05 -2.54
N HIS A 220 -13.50 -15.02 -2.82
CA HIS A 220 -12.21 -15.18 -3.51
C HIS A 220 -11.04 -14.64 -2.69
N ALA A 221 -9.98 -15.45 -2.57
CA ALA A 221 -8.64 -14.95 -2.30
C ALA A 221 -8.03 -14.41 -3.60
N LEU A 222 -6.91 -13.69 -3.48
CA LEU A 222 -6.23 -13.05 -4.60
C LEU A 222 -4.80 -13.55 -4.70
N TYR A 223 -4.37 -13.92 -5.90
CA TYR A 223 -2.95 -13.95 -6.24
C TYR A 223 -2.57 -12.58 -6.80
N VAL A 224 -1.78 -11.82 -6.05
CA VAL A 224 -1.39 -10.44 -6.39
C VAL A 224 0.05 -10.42 -6.86
N GLU A 225 0.25 -10.01 -8.10
CA GLU A 225 1.53 -9.91 -8.79
C GLU A 225 1.85 -8.42 -9.03
N PHE A 226 3.09 -7.99 -8.81
CA PHE A 226 3.51 -6.59 -9.02
C PHE A 226 4.28 -6.38 -10.33
N ARG A 227 4.98 -7.42 -10.81
CA ARG A 227 5.80 -7.40 -12.03
C ARG A 227 5.42 -8.54 -12.96
N PRO A 228 5.46 -8.31 -14.30
CA PRO A 228 5.88 -7.07 -14.97
C PRO A 228 4.85 -5.93 -14.90
N LYS A 229 3.62 -6.23 -14.46
CA LYS A 229 2.56 -5.26 -14.20
C LYS A 229 1.77 -5.73 -12.99
N LEU A 230 1.15 -4.78 -12.28
CA LEU A 230 0.18 -5.10 -11.26
C LEU A 230 -0.96 -5.95 -11.85
N LYS A 231 -1.18 -7.13 -11.27
CA LYS A 231 -2.26 -8.06 -11.64
C LYS A 231 -2.77 -8.74 -10.38
N ALA A 232 -4.08 -8.71 -10.17
CA ALA A 232 -4.74 -9.47 -9.12
C ALA A 232 -5.63 -10.52 -9.78
N THR A 233 -5.38 -11.80 -9.47
CA THR A 233 -6.12 -12.93 -10.01
C THR A 233 -6.96 -13.56 -8.89
N PRO A 234 -8.28 -13.37 -8.87
CA PRO A 234 -9.17 -14.00 -7.91
C PRO A 234 -9.23 -15.52 -8.08
N PHE A 235 -9.27 -16.26 -6.98
CA PHE A 235 -9.51 -17.69 -6.96
C PHE A 235 -10.29 -18.08 -5.71
N LYS A 236 -11.18 -19.08 -5.84
CA LYS A 236 -11.86 -19.68 -4.69
C LYS A 236 -10.95 -20.71 -4.02
N PHE A 237 -11.13 -20.92 -2.73
CA PHE A 237 -10.49 -22.04 -2.05
C PHE A 237 -10.97 -23.39 -2.63
N PRO A 238 -10.13 -24.44 -2.60
CA PRO A 238 -10.51 -25.75 -3.10
C PRO A 238 -11.74 -26.31 -2.37
N GLN A 239 -12.69 -26.84 -3.13
CA GLN A 239 -13.81 -27.58 -2.56
C GLN A 239 -13.28 -28.88 -1.93
N LEU A 240 -13.36 -28.98 -0.61
CA LEU A 240 -13.06 -30.23 0.10
C LEU A 240 -14.32 -31.12 0.15
N LYS A 241 -14.13 -32.42 0.37
CA LYS A 241 -15.21 -33.41 0.33
C LYS A 241 -16.30 -33.16 1.38
N ASN A 242 -15.90 -32.78 2.59
CA ASN A 242 -16.75 -32.75 3.78
C ASN A 242 -16.23 -31.77 4.85
N HIS A 243 -15.39 -30.81 4.44
CA HIS A 243 -14.82 -29.78 5.31
C HIS A 243 -14.89 -28.43 4.60
N GLU A 244 -14.91 -27.36 5.37
CA GLU A 244 -14.81 -25.99 4.87
C GLU A 244 -13.42 -25.43 5.23
N ILE A 245 -12.85 -24.63 4.32
CA ILE A 245 -11.60 -23.92 4.58
C ILE A 245 -11.97 -22.55 5.16
N SER A 246 -11.51 -22.28 6.37
CA SER A 246 -11.72 -20.99 7.04
C SER A 246 -10.45 -20.54 7.76
N PHE A 247 -10.26 -19.22 7.86
CA PHE A 247 -9.12 -18.62 8.56
C PHE A 247 -9.65 -17.74 9.69
N VAL A 248 -9.24 -18.04 10.93
CA VAL A 248 -9.62 -17.27 12.10
C VAL A 248 -8.59 -16.15 12.31
N ILE A 249 -9.04 -14.90 12.40
CA ILE A 249 -8.20 -13.74 12.66
C ILE A 249 -8.25 -13.41 14.16
N ALA A 250 -7.12 -13.51 14.85
CA ALA A 250 -6.98 -13.16 16.26
C ALA A 250 -6.09 -11.91 16.42
N ASN A 251 -6.64 -10.84 16.98
CA ASN A 251 -5.91 -9.59 17.21
C ASN A 251 -5.02 -9.71 18.47
N THR A 252 -3.75 -9.30 18.35
CA THR A 252 -2.78 -9.33 19.47
C THR A 252 -3.08 -8.28 20.54
N LEU A 253 -3.89 -7.26 20.22
CA LEU A 253 -4.20 -6.10 21.07
C LEU A 253 -2.97 -5.25 21.45
N VAL A 254 -1.83 -5.47 20.80
CA VAL A 254 -0.64 -4.62 20.97
C VAL A 254 -0.93 -3.23 20.41
N LYS A 255 -0.45 -2.19 21.12
CA LYS A 255 -0.64 -0.79 20.73
C LYS A 255 -0.12 -0.53 19.31
N SER A 256 -0.97 0.01 18.44
CA SER A 256 -0.58 0.50 17.11
C SER A 256 0.40 1.67 17.22
N ASN A 257 1.63 1.49 16.75
CA ASN A 257 2.64 2.55 16.68
C ASN A 257 3.58 2.37 15.47
N LYS A 258 3.02 1.95 14.32
CA LYS A 258 3.77 1.67 13.08
C LYS A 258 4.56 2.89 12.60
N PHE A 259 3.98 4.09 12.69
CA PHE A 259 4.64 5.34 12.31
C PHE A 259 5.82 5.65 13.24
N GLU A 260 5.59 5.67 14.55
CA GLU A 260 6.59 6.05 15.56
C GLU A 260 7.79 5.09 15.58
N THR A 261 7.54 3.82 15.28
CA THR A 261 8.57 2.77 15.23
C THR A 261 9.11 2.51 13.83
N ALA A 262 8.59 3.18 12.79
CA ALA A 262 9.03 2.98 11.40
C ALA A 262 10.55 3.09 11.23
N PRO A 263 11.27 4.05 11.87
CA PRO A 263 12.72 4.20 11.70
C PRO A 263 13.56 3.00 12.16
N THR A 264 13.05 2.18 13.09
CA THR A 264 13.74 0.98 13.60
C THR A 264 13.07 -0.32 13.17
N ASN A 265 11.87 -0.24 12.61
CA ASN A 265 11.04 -1.38 12.22
C ASN A 265 10.77 -1.31 10.72
N TYR A 266 9.58 -0.88 10.30
CA TYR A 266 9.10 -1.05 8.93
C TYR A 266 10.01 -0.41 7.86
N ASN A 267 10.38 0.88 8.01
CA ASN A 267 11.22 1.54 7.01
C ASN A 267 12.67 1.00 7.04
N LEU A 268 13.18 0.62 8.22
CA LEU A 268 14.48 -0.03 8.33
C LEU A 268 14.52 -1.32 7.50
N ARG A 269 13.45 -2.11 7.53
CA ARG A 269 13.36 -3.38 6.79
C ARG A 269 13.43 -3.18 5.28
N VAL A 270 12.75 -2.14 4.78
CA VAL A 270 12.80 -1.76 3.36
C VAL A 270 14.22 -1.33 2.95
N ILE A 271 14.90 -0.57 3.81
CA ILE A 271 16.30 -0.18 3.59
C ILE A 271 17.21 -1.42 3.58
N GLU A 272 17.06 -2.33 4.54
CA GLU A 272 17.88 -3.54 4.65
C GLU A 272 17.80 -4.41 3.40
N VAL A 273 16.60 -4.66 2.86
CA VAL A 273 16.46 -5.48 1.64
C VAL A 273 16.99 -4.78 0.39
N THR A 274 16.88 -3.45 0.33
CA THR A 274 17.41 -2.65 -0.79
C THR A 274 18.93 -2.69 -0.79
N VAL A 275 19.55 -2.47 0.39
CA VAL A 275 21.00 -2.58 0.55
C VAL A 275 21.48 -4.01 0.30
N ALA A 276 20.73 -5.04 0.75
CA ALA A 276 21.08 -6.43 0.49
C ALA A 276 21.06 -6.76 -1.01
N ALA A 277 20.07 -6.26 -1.76
CA ALA A 277 20.01 -6.41 -3.21
C ALA A 277 21.23 -5.77 -3.90
N SER A 278 21.58 -4.54 -3.51
CA SER A 278 22.75 -3.86 -4.06
C SER A 278 24.06 -4.54 -3.67
N ALA A 279 24.20 -5.04 -2.44
CA ALA A 279 25.38 -5.78 -2.00
C ALA A 279 25.56 -7.10 -2.78
N LEU A 280 24.47 -7.82 -3.04
CA LEU A 280 24.47 -9.00 -3.91
C LEU A 280 24.86 -8.61 -5.34
N ALA A 281 24.28 -7.53 -5.87
CA ALA A 281 24.59 -7.03 -7.21
C ALA A 281 26.07 -6.67 -7.37
N THR A 282 26.67 -5.95 -6.39
CA THR A 282 28.10 -5.64 -6.36
C THR A 282 28.95 -6.91 -6.32
N ARG A 283 28.62 -7.85 -5.42
CA ARG A 283 29.39 -9.10 -5.27
C ARG A 283 29.37 -9.96 -6.53
N TYR A 284 28.22 -10.05 -7.21
CA TYR A 284 28.06 -10.83 -8.43
C TYR A 284 28.18 -9.96 -9.70
N SER A 285 28.77 -8.75 -9.59
CA SER A 285 29.11 -7.90 -10.73
C SER A 285 27.98 -7.68 -11.74
N VAL A 286 26.76 -7.48 -11.25
CA VAL A 286 25.57 -7.14 -12.05
C VAL A 286 25.05 -5.75 -11.69
N ALA A 287 24.43 -5.07 -12.65
CA ALA A 287 23.79 -3.78 -12.41
C ALA A 287 22.29 -3.96 -12.18
N LEU A 288 21.75 -3.23 -11.20
CA LEU A 288 20.31 -3.15 -10.95
C LEU A 288 19.70 -1.96 -11.70
N PRO A 289 18.43 -2.03 -12.13
CA PRO A 289 17.71 -0.90 -12.67
C PRO A 289 17.53 0.19 -11.59
N SER A 290 17.45 1.45 -12.03
CA SER A 290 17.06 2.56 -11.16
C SER A 290 15.58 2.88 -11.35
N HIS A 291 14.80 2.71 -10.28
CA HIS A 291 13.36 2.97 -10.28
C HIS A 291 13.10 4.44 -9.93
N LYS A 292 12.42 5.18 -10.82
CA LYS A 292 12.07 6.61 -10.58
C LYS A 292 10.64 6.83 -10.13
N ASP A 293 9.81 5.80 -10.19
CA ASP A 293 8.36 5.90 -9.98
C ASP A 293 7.93 5.47 -8.56
N ASN A 294 8.84 4.94 -7.73
CA ASN A 294 8.54 4.38 -6.41
C ASN A 294 9.75 4.50 -5.46
N SER A 295 9.55 5.01 -4.24
CA SER A 295 10.60 5.16 -3.22
C SER A 295 10.99 3.87 -2.49
N ASN A 296 10.30 2.75 -2.73
CA ASN A 296 10.62 1.46 -2.10
C ASN A 296 12.02 0.97 -2.47
N SER A 297 12.52 1.28 -3.68
CA SER A 297 13.80 0.75 -4.17
C SER A 297 14.37 1.55 -5.35
N GLU A 298 14.64 2.85 -5.18
CA GLU A 298 15.23 3.69 -6.27
C GLU A 298 16.54 3.11 -6.86
N ARG A 299 17.23 2.26 -6.08
CA ARG A 299 18.49 1.57 -6.41
C ARG A 299 18.31 0.09 -6.76
N GLY A 300 17.07 -0.34 -7.03
CA GLY A 300 16.71 -1.72 -7.34
C GLY A 300 16.40 -2.55 -6.10
N ASN A 301 15.75 -3.70 -6.31
CA ASN A 301 15.29 -4.60 -5.26
C ASN A 301 15.78 -6.05 -5.47
N LEU A 302 15.38 -6.95 -4.56
CA LEU A 302 15.79 -8.35 -4.59
C LEU A 302 15.29 -9.13 -5.82
N ARG A 303 14.11 -8.79 -6.34
CA ARG A 303 13.63 -9.38 -7.61
C ARG A 303 14.46 -8.89 -8.79
N ASP A 304 14.84 -7.62 -8.80
CA ASP A 304 15.76 -7.10 -9.83
C ASP A 304 17.12 -7.81 -9.79
N PHE A 305 17.66 -8.08 -8.60
CA PHE A 305 18.89 -8.86 -8.47
C PHE A 305 18.73 -10.28 -9.04
N MET A 306 17.62 -10.95 -8.73
CA MET A 306 17.33 -12.28 -9.29
C MET A 306 17.31 -12.24 -10.82
N ASP A 307 16.60 -11.28 -11.40
CA ASP A 307 16.52 -11.13 -12.86
C ASP A 307 17.89 -10.78 -13.47
N ALA A 308 18.66 -9.88 -12.85
CA ALA A 308 19.99 -9.49 -13.32
C ALA A 308 21.01 -10.64 -13.24
N TYR A 309 20.97 -11.45 -12.16
CA TYR A 309 21.81 -12.62 -12.01
C TYR A 309 21.54 -13.65 -13.11
N TYR A 310 20.27 -14.00 -13.32
CA TYR A 310 19.86 -14.98 -14.34
C TYR A 310 20.18 -14.52 -15.76
N ALA A 311 20.03 -13.22 -16.04
CA ALA A 311 20.41 -12.65 -17.32
C ALA A 311 21.94 -12.75 -17.57
N ARG A 312 22.76 -12.65 -16.51
CA ARG A 312 24.22 -12.66 -16.62
C ARG A 312 24.85 -14.05 -16.62
N TYR A 313 24.36 -14.96 -15.78
CA TYR A 313 25.03 -16.22 -15.45
C TYR A 313 24.32 -17.47 -15.98
N GLU A 314 23.02 -17.41 -16.23
CA GLU A 314 22.20 -18.58 -16.60
C GLU A 314 21.70 -18.51 -18.05
N ASN A 315 22.23 -17.56 -18.86
CA ASN A 315 21.81 -17.30 -20.24
C ASN A 315 20.29 -17.05 -20.42
N GLN A 316 19.57 -16.76 -19.34
CA GLN A 316 18.14 -16.45 -19.34
C GLN A 316 17.95 -14.94 -19.32
N ALA A 317 18.13 -14.30 -20.48
CA ALA A 317 18.00 -12.84 -20.61
C ALA A 317 16.59 -12.30 -20.27
N GLN A 318 15.57 -13.17 -20.25
CA GLN A 318 14.20 -12.77 -19.95
C GLN A 318 13.95 -12.77 -18.42
N PRO A 319 13.40 -11.67 -17.88
CA PRO A 319 12.94 -11.60 -16.49
C PRO A 319 11.95 -12.70 -16.15
N TRP A 320 11.88 -13.08 -14.87
CA TRP A 320 10.89 -14.07 -14.43
C TRP A 320 9.46 -13.54 -14.61
N ASN A 321 8.67 -14.29 -15.36
CA ASN A 321 7.32 -13.91 -15.79
C ASN A 321 6.20 -14.36 -14.82
N GLY A 322 6.54 -14.97 -13.69
CA GLY A 322 5.58 -15.47 -12.71
C GLY A 322 5.27 -16.97 -12.79
N ASP A 323 5.89 -17.73 -13.72
CA ASP A 323 5.76 -19.18 -13.77
C ASP A 323 6.22 -19.84 -12.46
N ILE A 324 5.42 -20.75 -11.90
CA ILE A 324 5.64 -21.32 -10.57
C ILE A 324 6.89 -22.22 -10.56
N GLY A 325 7.03 -23.12 -11.54
CA GLY A 325 8.15 -24.08 -11.58
C GLY A 325 9.49 -23.36 -11.72
N THR A 326 9.56 -22.43 -12.68
CA THR A 326 10.72 -21.55 -12.87
C THR A 326 10.98 -20.70 -11.64
N GLY A 327 9.93 -20.14 -11.02
CA GLY A 327 10.04 -19.31 -9.83
C GLY A 327 10.68 -20.04 -8.65
N ILE A 328 10.28 -21.28 -8.39
CA ILE A 328 10.86 -22.13 -7.35
C ILE A 328 12.35 -22.36 -7.59
N GLU A 329 12.73 -22.72 -8.82
CA GLU A 329 14.14 -22.93 -9.18
C GLU A 329 14.98 -21.67 -8.95
N ARG A 330 14.49 -20.51 -9.42
CA ARG A 330 15.19 -19.23 -9.26
C ARG A 330 15.31 -18.80 -7.80
N LEU A 331 14.26 -18.97 -7.01
CA LEU A 331 14.28 -18.65 -5.58
C LEU A 331 15.24 -19.56 -4.80
N LEU A 332 15.26 -20.85 -5.09
CA LEU A 332 16.24 -21.78 -4.49
C LEU A 332 17.68 -21.36 -4.82
N LYS A 333 17.94 -20.91 -6.05
CA LYS A 333 19.24 -20.35 -6.41
C LYS A 333 19.54 -19.08 -5.62
N MET A 334 18.59 -18.16 -5.48
CA MET A 334 18.78 -16.95 -4.68
C MET A 334 19.16 -17.28 -3.23
N LEU A 335 18.52 -18.27 -2.60
CA LEU A 335 18.87 -18.70 -1.24
C LEU A 335 20.31 -19.21 -1.14
N GLN A 336 20.79 -19.96 -2.13
CA GLN A 336 22.20 -20.38 -2.17
C GLN A 336 23.15 -19.18 -2.23
N LEU A 337 22.85 -18.20 -3.10
CA LEU A 337 23.68 -17.00 -3.22
C LEU A 337 23.69 -16.18 -1.93
N VAL A 338 22.58 -16.12 -1.21
CA VAL A 338 22.48 -15.46 0.10
C VAL A 338 23.35 -16.16 1.13
N GLU A 339 23.31 -17.49 1.21
CA GLU A 339 24.16 -18.26 2.11
C GLU A 339 25.65 -18.10 1.76
N GLU A 340 26.03 -18.19 0.50
CA GLU A 340 27.40 -17.91 0.04
C GLU A 340 27.83 -16.49 0.38
N SER A 341 26.90 -15.54 0.29
CA SER A 341 27.19 -14.12 0.40
C SER A 341 27.33 -13.64 1.83
N PHE A 342 26.37 -13.99 2.67
CA PHE A 342 26.15 -13.34 3.94
C PHE A 342 26.26 -14.28 5.14
N SER A 343 26.26 -15.61 4.99
CA SER A 343 26.25 -16.58 6.11
C SER A 343 27.34 -16.35 7.18
N ARG A 344 28.47 -15.75 6.81
CA ARG A 344 29.58 -15.41 7.72
C ARG A 344 29.39 -14.10 8.50
N LYS A 345 28.36 -13.31 8.18
CA LYS A 345 28.04 -11.99 8.76
C LYS A 345 26.64 -11.98 9.39
N LYS A 346 26.30 -13.03 10.15
CA LYS A 346 25.02 -13.15 10.89
C LYS A 346 24.83 -12.08 11.97
N SER A 347 25.91 -11.42 12.42
CA SER A 347 25.87 -10.29 13.35
C SER A 347 25.35 -8.99 12.73
N GLY A 348 25.11 -8.96 11.42
CA GLY A 348 24.73 -7.77 10.68
C GLY A 348 25.94 -6.95 10.19
N PHE A 349 25.64 -5.91 9.43
CA PHE A 349 26.60 -4.99 8.82
C PHE A 349 26.48 -3.61 9.44
N THR A 350 27.56 -3.08 9.98
CA THR A 350 27.68 -1.66 10.29
C THR A 350 27.61 -0.81 9.02
N VAL A 351 27.43 0.50 9.14
CA VAL A 351 27.45 1.42 7.98
C VAL A 351 28.76 1.30 7.19
N ASP A 352 29.90 1.19 7.87
CA ASP A 352 31.20 1.13 7.21
C ASP A 352 31.40 -0.21 6.47
N GLU A 353 30.95 -1.32 7.06
CA GLU A 353 30.95 -2.62 6.40
C GLU A 353 29.97 -2.67 5.22
N ALA A 354 28.79 -2.05 5.36
CA ALA A 354 27.81 -1.96 4.28
C ALA A 354 28.35 -1.12 3.11
N SER A 355 28.98 0.02 3.39
CA SER A 355 29.62 0.87 2.39
C SER A 355 30.74 0.11 1.66
N THR A 356 31.55 -0.64 2.42
CA THR A 356 32.59 -1.52 1.86
C THR A 356 32.00 -2.61 0.96
N ALA A 357 30.91 -3.25 1.39
CA ALA A 357 30.23 -4.28 0.60
C ALA A 357 29.63 -3.75 -0.71
N LEU A 358 29.25 -2.46 -0.74
CA LEU A 358 28.74 -1.77 -1.93
C LEU A 358 29.84 -1.09 -2.76
N ASN A 359 31.09 -1.13 -2.32
CA ASN A 359 32.23 -0.45 -2.95
C ASN A 359 32.00 1.07 -3.13
N CYS A 360 31.49 1.74 -2.09
CA CYS A 360 31.27 3.19 -2.07
C CYS A 360 31.76 3.82 -0.75
N SER A 361 31.81 5.15 -0.71
CA SER A 361 32.09 5.86 0.55
C SER A 361 30.92 5.81 1.51
N ARG A 362 31.18 6.11 2.79
CA ARG A 362 30.14 6.24 3.82
C ARG A 362 29.14 7.34 3.49
N GLU A 363 29.61 8.45 2.92
CA GLU A 363 28.80 9.60 2.52
C GLU A 363 27.88 9.23 1.36
N GLU A 364 28.39 8.49 0.37
CA GLU A 364 27.61 7.99 -0.75
C GLU A 364 26.56 6.98 -0.28
N PHE A 365 26.93 6.03 0.58
CA PHE A 365 25.99 5.10 1.18
C PHE A 365 24.87 5.81 1.94
N THR A 366 25.23 6.82 2.74
CA THR A 366 24.26 7.60 3.53
C THR A 366 23.28 8.33 2.62
N ARG A 367 23.78 9.03 1.60
CA ARG A 367 22.97 9.76 0.63
C ARG A 367 22.06 8.82 -0.18
N ASP A 368 22.53 7.62 -0.49
CA ASP A 368 21.84 6.74 -1.43
C ASP A 368 20.78 5.84 -0.75
N TYR A 369 20.93 5.54 0.55
CA TYR A 369 20.04 4.58 1.24
C TYR A 369 19.42 5.09 2.55
N LEU A 370 19.97 6.13 3.18
CA LEU A 370 19.59 6.53 4.55
C LEU A 370 18.87 7.88 4.64
N THR A 371 18.71 8.60 3.52
CA THR A 371 18.10 9.94 3.48
C THR A 371 16.67 9.96 2.95
N THR A 372 16.18 8.86 2.35
CA THR A 372 14.81 8.79 1.79
C THR A 372 13.74 8.82 2.87
N PHE A 373 13.96 8.08 3.97
CA PHE A 373 13.08 8.04 5.14
C PHE A 373 13.92 8.05 6.43
N PRO A 374 13.37 8.57 7.55
CA PRO A 374 14.05 8.50 8.83
C PRO A 374 14.35 7.04 9.21
N VAL A 375 15.60 6.77 9.61
CA VAL A 375 16.07 5.43 9.95
C VAL A 375 17.02 5.47 11.15
N ARG A 376 17.02 4.42 11.97
CA ARG A 376 17.92 4.25 13.10
C ARG A 376 18.25 2.78 13.32
N PHE A 377 19.54 2.45 13.34
CA PHE A 377 20.02 1.09 13.53
C PHE A 377 21.44 1.09 14.10
N GLN A 378 21.87 -0.05 14.63
CA GLN A 378 23.28 -0.32 14.94
C GLN A 378 23.94 -1.10 13.79
N VAL A 379 23.22 -2.09 13.27
CA VAL A 379 23.61 -2.94 12.13
C VAL A 379 22.41 -3.17 11.21
N LEU A 380 22.69 -3.42 9.94
CA LEU A 380 21.74 -3.89 8.93
C LEU A 380 21.83 -5.42 8.82
N ASN A 381 20.70 -6.12 8.95
CA ASN A 381 20.67 -7.58 8.98
C ASN A 381 20.14 -8.18 7.67
N TYR A 382 21.01 -8.36 6.68
CA TYR A 382 20.57 -8.88 5.37
C TYR A 382 19.95 -10.29 5.44
N ILE A 383 20.51 -11.21 6.24
CA ILE A 383 20.09 -12.63 6.28
C ILE A 383 18.75 -12.83 6.98
N LYS A 384 18.53 -12.14 8.10
CA LYS A 384 17.29 -12.29 8.88
C LYS A 384 16.08 -11.92 8.04
N GLU A 385 16.24 -10.93 7.17
CA GLU A 385 15.20 -10.47 6.26
C GLU A 385 15.09 -11.38 5.03
N LEU A 386 16.16 -11.98 4.55
CA LEU A 386 16.10 -12.92 3.41
C LEU A 386 15.45 -14.27 3.76
N ASN A 387 15.45 -14.65 5.05
CA ASN A 387 14.67 -15.80 5.54
C ASN A 387 13.15 -15.56 5.51
N THR A 388 12.67 -14.32 5.27
CA THR A 388 11.24 -14.06 5.03
C THR A 388 10.76 -14.53 3.64
N PHE A 389 11.68 -14.76 2.69
CA PHE A 389 11.37 -15.38 1.39
C PHE A 389 11.13 -16.89 1.49
N THR A 390 11.47 -17.50 2.62
CA THR A 390 11.17 -18.90 2.91
C THR A 390 10.07 -18.95 3.95
N PRO A 391 8.87 -19.49 3.63
CA PRO A 391 8.04 -20.06 4.66
C PRO A 391 8.91 -21.08 5.40
N ASN A 392 8.98 -21.00 6.74
CA ASN A 392 9.69 -22.02 7.51
C ASN A 392 9.20 -23.41 7.06
N PRO A 393 10.10 -24.36 6.80
CA PRO A 393 9.73 -25.70 6.34
C PRO A 393 8.80 -26.43 7.30
#